data_AF-A0A1A2AX85-F1
#
_entry.id   AF-A0A1A2AX85-F1
#
_cell.length_a   1.000
_cell.length_b   1.000
_cell.length_c   1.000
_cell.angle_alpha   90.00
_cell.angle_beta   90.00
_cell.angle_gamma   90.00
#
_symmetry.space_group_name_H-M   'P 1'
#
loop_
_entity.id
_entity.type
_entity.pdbx_description
1 polymer ?
#
loop_
_entity_poly.entity_id
_entity_poly.type
_entity_poly.pdbx_seq_one_letter_code
_entity_poly.pdbx_strand_id
1 'polypeptide(L)' 'MSVTDRSGFASACQEAVGAVLHAITTQGDERREHLSEAKSAVDMALRDAHSGEEWYLAEHLRQGIKDVETHLRDAS' A
#
# COMPACT_ATOMS: atom_id res chain seq x y z
N MET A 1 -6.93 18.61 -21.64
CA MET A 1 -6.24 17.61 -20.81
C MET A 1 -7.10 17.33 -19.60
N SER A 2 -7.94 16.29 -19.63
CA SER A 2 -8.69 15.90 -18.43
C SER A 2 -7.81 14.98 -17.61
N VAL A 3 -7.40 15.45 -16.44
CA VAL A 3 -7.03 14.56 -15.34
C VAL A 3 -8.32 13.83 -15.00
N THR A 4 -8.56 12.68 -15.64
CA THR A 4 -9.66 11.80 -15.30
C THR A 4 -9.47 11.39 -13.85
N ASP A 5 -10.52 11.59 -13.08
CA ASP A 5 -10.68 11.26 -11.68
C ASP A 5 -9.85 10.03 -11.31
N ARG A 6 -8.70 10.24 -10.66
CA ARG A 6 -7.91 9.15 -10.10
C ARG A 6 -8.59 8.75 -8.79
N SER A 7 -9.84 8.32 -8.86
CA SER A 7 -10.57 7.71 -7.76
C SER A 7 -10.70 6.23 -8.08
N GLY A 8 -10.30 5.36 -7.15
CA GLY A 8 -10.38 3.91 -7.32
C GLY A 8 -9.02 3.20 -7.26
N PHE A 9 -8.96 2.01 -7.84
CA PHE A 9 -7.84 1.06 -7.78
C PHE A 9 -6.44 1.70 -7.90
N ALA A 10 -6.19 2.47 -8.97
CA ALA A 10 -4.86 3.01 -9.26
C ALA A 10 -4.36 3.99 -8.19
N SER A 11 -5.25 4.80 -7.61
CA SER A 11 -4.89 5.71 -6.52
C SER A 11 -4.64 4.96 -5.23
N ALA A 12 -5.47 3.97 -4.92
CA ALA A 12 -5.27 3.11 -3.77
C ALA A 12 -3.92 2.37 -3.85
N CYS A 13 -3.51 1.90 -5.03
CA CYS A 13 -2.16 1.36 -5.25
C CYS A 13 -1.05 2.40 -5.06
N GLN A 14 -1.24 3.63 -5.56
CA GLN A 14 -0.26 4.71 -5.41
C GLN A 14 -0.07 5.10 -3.94
N GLU A 15 -1.17 5.22 -3.19
CA GLU A 15 -1.19 5.52 -1.75
C GLU A 15 -0.51 4.41 -0.97
N ALA A 16 -0.82 3.14 -1.27
CA ALA A 16 -0.18 1.99 -0.65
C ALA A 16 1.35 2.03 -0.81
N VAL A 17 1.84 2.23 -2.04
CA VAL A 17 3.28 2.29 -2.32
C VAL A 17 3.92 3.50 -1.64
N GLY A 18 3.28 4.66 -1.70
CA GLY A 18 3.77 5.88 -1.04
C GLY A 18 3.93 5.69 0.47
N ALA A 19 2.92 5.13 1.13
CA ALA A 19 2.95 4.85 2.55
C ALA A 19 4.04 3.83 2.92
N VAL A 20 4.27 2.79 2.12
CA VAL A 20 5.40 1.85 2.32
C VAL A 20 6.75 2.57 2.24
N LEU A 21 6.95 3.43 1.24
CA LEU A 21 8.19 4.19 1.11
C LEU A 21 8.42 5.09 2.33
N HIS A 22 7.39 5.75 2.83
CA HIS A 22 7.46 6.52 4.08
C HIS A 22 7.80 5.65 5.29
N ALA A 23 7.17 4.47 5.43
CA ALA A 23 7.46 3.51 6.50
C ALA A 23 8.93 3.05 6.51
N ILE A 24 9.53 2.83 5.33
CA ILE A 24 10.94 2.45 5.19
C ILE A 24 11.87 3.56 5.70
N THR A 25 11.50 4.83 5.48
CA THR A 25 12.33 5.99 5.86
C THR A 25 12.13 6.49 7.28
N THR A 26 11.13 5.98 8.00
CA THR A 26 10.74 6.45 9.34
C THR A 26 11.00 5.37 10.41
N GLN A 27 10.84 5.72 11.69
CA GLN A 27 11.06 4.83 12.83
C GLN A 27 9.94 4.94 13.87
N GLY A 28 9.85 3.96 14.77
CA GLY A 28 8.93 3.98 15.90
C GLY A 28 7.47 4.11 15.47
N ASP A 29 6.75 5.07 16.07
CA ASP A 29 5.31 5.23 15.92
C ASP A 29 4.91 5.70 14.52
N GLU A 30 5.70 6.59 13.93
CA GLU A 30 5.50 7.13 12.58
C GLU A 30 5.60 6.01 11.53
N ARG A 31 6.56 5.09 11.69
CA ARG A 31 6.64 3.88 10.85
C ARG A 31 5.37 3.04 10.96
N ARG A 32 4.86 2.83 12.18
CA ARG A 32 3.67 2.00 12.41
C ARG A 32 2.43 2.64 11.79
N GLU A 33 2.32 3.95 11.84
CA GLU A 33 1.26 4.72 11.18
C GLU A 33 1.29 4.51 9.67
N HIS A 34 2.43 4.75 9.03
CA HIS A 34 2.58 4.55 7.59
C HIS A 34 2.34 3.10 7.14
N LEU A 35 2.75 2.10 7.93
CA LEU A 35 2.41 0.70 7.63
C LEU A 35 0.90 0.44 7.73
N SER A 36 0.21 1.10 8.67
CA SER A 36 -1.25 1.00 8.78
C SER A 36 -1.96 1.68 7.60
N GLU A 37 -1.48 2.85 7.17
CA GLU A 37 -1.96 3.56 5.99
C GLU A 37 -1.79 2.71 4.73
N ALA A 38 -0.60 2.11 4.55
CA ALA A 38 -0.32 1.22 3.42
C ALA A 38 -1.29 0.04 3.35
N LYS A 39 -1.56 -0.61 4.50
CA LYS A 39 -2.52 -1.71 4.59
C LYS A 39 -3.93 -1.27 4.23
N SER A 40 -4.37 -0.12 4.75
CA SER A 40 -5.71 0.42 4.44
C SER A 40 -5.86 0.76 2.96
N ALA A 41 -4.83 1.31 2.34
CA ALA A 41 -4.82 1.64 0.92
C ALA A 41 -4.87 0.37 0.06
N VAL A 42 -4.15 -0.69 0.43
CA VAL A 42 -4.26 -1.98 -0.29
C VAL A 42 -5.63 -2.63 -0.11
N ASP A 43 -6.24 -2.55 1.07
CA ASP A 43 -7.59 -3.05 1.27
C ASP A 43 -8.61 -2.30 0.39
N MET A 44 -8.38 -1.00 0.14
CA MET A 44 -9.17 -0.22 -0.81
C MET A 44 -8.91 -0.66 -2.25
N ALA A 45 -7.64 -0.88 -2.64
CA ALA A 45 -7.29 -1.39 -3.96
C ALA A 45 -7.93 -2.77 -4.23
N LEU A 46 -7.93 -3.67 -3.25
CA LEU A 46 -8.59 -4.98 -3.37
C LEU A 46 -10.10 -4.86 -3.56
N ARG A 47 -10.75 -3.87 -2.95
CA ARG A 47 -12.19 -3.60 -3.10
C ARG A 47 -12.53 -2.99 -4.45
N ASP A 48 -11.65 -2.12 -4.95
CA ASP A 48 -11.87 -1.36 -6.19
C ASP A 48 -11.37 -2.10 -7.44
N ALA A 49 -10.77 -3.28 -7.28
CA ALA A 49 -10.31 -4.11 -8.38
C ALA A 49 -11.50 -4.62 -9.21
N HIS A 50 -11.48 -4.35 -10.51
CA HIS A 50 -12.51 -4.76 -11.47
C HIS A 50 -12.06 -5.90 -12.39
N SER A 51 -10.78 -6.28 -12.33
CA SER A 51 -10.22 -7.40 -13.10
C SER A 51 -9.40 -8.35 -12.23
N GLY A 52 -9.15 -9.57 -12.74
CA GLY A 52 -8.29 -10.53 -12.06
C GLY A 52 -6.85 -10.06 -11.96
N GLU A 53 -6.36 -9.32 -12.95
CA GLU A 53 -5.04 -8.70 -12.97
C GLU A 53 -4.91 -7.59 -11.93
N GLU A 54 -5.93 -6.74 -11.80
CA GLU A 54 -5.98 -5.70 -10.76
C GLU A 54 -5.99 -6.32 -9.36
N TRP A 55 -6.84 -7.33 -9.15
CA TRP A 55 -6.87 -8.06 -7.88
C TRP A 55 -5.52 -8.72 -7.56
N TYR A 56 -4.90 -9.37 -8.55
CA TYR A 56 -3.59 -9.99 -8.41
C TYR A 56 -2.51 -8.98 -8.03
N LEU A 57 -2.50 -7.80 -8.67
CA LEU A 57 -1.57 -6.73 -8.33
C LEU A 57 -1.77 -6.23 -6.89
N ALA A 58 -3.02 -6.01 -6.46
CA ALA A 58 -3.30 -5.57 -5.10
C ALA A 58 -2.94 -6.62 -4.04
N GLU A 59 -3.18 -7.91 -4.30
CA GLU A 59 -2.75 -8.98 -3.39
C GLU A 59 -1.21 -9.09 -3.36
N HIS A 60 -0.53 -8.89 -4.49
CA HIS A 60 0.93 -8.85 -4.53
C HIS A 60 1.49 -7.68 -3.70
N LEU A 61 0.88 -6.49 -3.79
CA LEU A 61 1.21 -5.35 -2.94
C LEU A 61 0.97 -5.66 -1.46
N ARG A 62 -0.14 -6.33 -1.14
CA ARG A 62 -0.45 -6.76 0.24
C ARG A 62 0.65 -7.63 0.82
N GLN A 63 1.15 -8.57 0.03
CA GLN A 63 2.21 -9.46 0.47
C GLN A 63 3.53 -8.71 0.64
N GLY A 64 3.89 -7.83 -0.31
CA GLY A 64 5.07 -6.98 -0.18
C GLY A 64 5.06 -6.09 1.08
N ILE A 65 3.90 -5.54 1.47
CA ILE A 65 3.76 -4.77 2.71
C ILE A 65 4.06 -5.63 3.95
N LYS A 66 3.55 -6.87 4.00
CA LYS A 66 3.81 -7.79 5.12
C LYS A 66 5.29 -8.15 5.23
N ASP A 67 5.94 -8.35 4.08
CA ASP A 67 7.35 -8.67 4.03
C ASP A 67 8.19 -7.49 4.55
N VAL A 68 7.86 -6.26 4.13
CA VAL A 68 8.49 -5.03 4.65
C VAL A 68 8.27 -4.87 6.14
N GLU A 69 7.04 -5.06 6.64
CA GLU A 69 6.74 -4.99 8.07
C GLU A 69 7.57 -6.00 8.88
N THR A 70 7.70 -7.23 8.36
CA THR A 70 8.50 -8.29 9.00
C THR A 70 9.98 -7.90 9.03
N HIS A 71 10.54 -7.47 7.90
CA HIS A 71 11.94 -7.04 7.82
C HIS A 71 12.25 -5.82 8.70
N LEU A 72 11.36 -4.83 8.75
CA LEU A 72 11.53 -3.65 9.59
C LEU A 72 11.42 -3.96 11.08
N ARG A 73 10.61 -4.96 11.46
CA ARG A 73 10.54 -5.47 12.83
C ARG A 73 11.83 -6.16 13.25
N ASP A 74 12.40 -7.00 12.38
CA ASP A 74 13.63 -7.75 12.68
C ASP A 74 14.87 -6.85 12.72
N ALA A 75 14.83 -5.69 12.05
CA ALA A 75 15.91 -4.70 12.01
C ALA A 75 15.89 -3.70 13.18
N SER A 76 14.91 -3.75 14.09
CA SER A 76 14.73 -2.83 15.22
C SER A 76 15.06 -3.49 16.55
#